data_AF-A0A2U0U7M4-F1
#
_entry.id   AF-A0A2U0U7M4-F1
#
_cell.length_a   1.000
_cell.length_b   1.000
_cell.length_c   1.000
_cell.angle_alpha   90.00
_cell.angle_beta   90.00
_cell.angle_gamma   90.00
#
_symmetry.space_group_name_H-M   'P 1'
#
loop_
_entity.id
_entity.type
_entity.pdbx_description
1 polymer ?
#
loop_
_entity_poly.entity_id
_entity_poly.type
_entity_poly.pdbx_seq_one_letter_code
_entity_poly.pdbx_strand_id
1 'polypeptide(L)'
;MRMRQLKSAMALVMVSLLSVWAASCSPDVPTNEKKNKLHEDPVKAVFTLQEGKLDDLGKFDSDPRMANFTASSTPAQVVVWETTAARGWHVTSLAKGFKVKNVKDNPNVVYALRIDYYNAKGEKMNQQFYDLGQDKIHQHFFSMYREFEFGGSKGMARVTDKSKLPFDYRYADERNGVFMGKDNPMGFEGLMRFVRPGERFSLSVELLHAAKSKFGDNNKLSPFYAPANVLVSTGQWDIVVKLPVEVDGAPAKANEVPKLGDFAPTKAVVVFYEGHLHGTFAFHQNPHSKQNKYLGANYKLVYELRNGQWRPADGNAKTVNLIGSKNKYCVTGVAIRYYDSHGNDVTGKLMSDGEDRRCQHFFTVSDIEPSYGGKKEKTDVNGPGFFDYVYCDTTPWDKSNKFDGAKFTGDKNPVGLKGYFTFLRSHKRFFLNIKLMRAKVAKDAEGKASPFYAPTKRQQVDEEWMPTIAIPVNVYMDWDEKELDADFDSMDLSSPALDEKSFSERDRERVRSLMNAFGLADFKAGLAEFFWNLKGSAKHDNSGFWF
;
A
#
# COMPACT_ATOMS: atom_id res chain seq x y z
N MET A 1 50.20 -13.19 -49.48
CA MET A 1 51.21 -13.58 -48.48
C MET A 1 51.00 -12.71 -47.23
N ARG A 2 51.05 -13.33 -46.04
CA ARG A 2 50.74 -12.84 -44.66
C ARG A 2 51.41 -11.48 -44.31
N MET A 3 51.01 -10.63 -43.33
CA MET A 3 50.62 -10.82 -41.91
C MET A 3 50.13 -9.45 -41.32
N ARG A 4 48.97 -9.35 -40.64
CA ARG A 4 48.69 -9.11 -39.18
C ARG A 4 49.18 -7.80 -38.47
N GLN A 5 48.18 -7.01 -38.04
CA GLN A 5 47.93 -6.22 -36.78
C GLN A 5 49.07 -5.74 -35.85
N LEU A 6 48.95 -4.48 -35.35
CA LEU A 6 48.85 -4.16 -33.90
C LEU A 6 48.51 -2.67 -33.63
N LYS A 7 47.63 -2.42 -32.65
CA LYS A 7 47.23 -1.13 -32.08
C LYS A 7 48.00 -0.88 -30.76
N SER A 8 48.46 0.36 -30.52
CA SER A 8 48.50 1.07 -29.22
C SER A 8 49.64 2.08 -29.18
N ALA A 9 49.33 3.36 -28.91
CA ALA A 9 50.10 4.28 -28.07
C ALA A 9 49.68 5.74 -28.35
N MET A 10 48.69 6.27 -27.63
CA MET A 10 48.60 7.71 -27.39
C MET A 10 47.67 7.99 -26.21
N ALA A 11 48.25 8.18 -25.03
CA ALA A 11 47.69 8.94 -23.90
C ALA A 11 48.67 8.84 -22.72
N LEU A 12 49.78 9.56 -22.80
CA LEU A 12 50.54 9.95 -21.62
C LEU A 12 50.75 11.47 -21.72
N VAL A 13 50.70 12.15 -20.58
CA VAL A 13 50.79 13.61 -20.40
C VAL A 13 49.44 14.35 -20.41
N MET A 14 48.61 14.09 -19.39
CA MET A 14 47.90 15.13 -18.62
C MET A 14 47.24 14.53 -17.37
N VAL A 15 48.04 13.95 -16.47
CA VAL A 15 47.59 13.59 -15.10
C VAL A 15 48.78 13.80 -14.16
N SER A 16 49.10 15.06 -13.83
CA SER A 16 50.12 15.37 -12.83
C SER A 16 49.87 16.68 -12.08
N LEU A 17 48.61 17.10 -11.91
CA LEU A 17 48.26 18.37 -11.25
C LEU A 17 47.04 18.30 -10.31
N LEU A 18 46.81 17.17 -9.63
CA LEU A 18 45.77 17.03 -8.59
C LEU A 18 46.23 16.16 -7.40
N SER A 19 47.51 16.26 -7.02
CA SER A 19 48.11 15.48 -5.93
C SER A 19 48.31 16.28 -4.63
N VAL A 20 47.39 17.18 -4.28
CA VAL A 20 47.31 17.80 -2.93
C VAL A 20 45.83 18.04 -2.63
N TRP A 21 45.33 17.57 -1.48
CA TRP A 21 43.92 17.52 -1.01
C TRP A 21 43.15 16.19 -1.15
N ALA A 22 43.82 15.06 -0.90
CA ALA A 22 43.17 13.85 -0.41
C ALA A 22 43.85 13.35 0.87
N ALA A 23 43.92 14.23 1.88
CA ALA A 23 44.15 13.81 3.25
C ALA A 23 42.80 13.68 3.94
N SER A 24 42.54 12.51 4.53
CA SER A 24 41.31 12.08 5.22
C SER A 24 40.20 11.52 4.33
N CYS A 25 40.36 10.25 3.92
CA CYS A 25 39.41 9.16 4.16
C CYS A 25 39.94 7.90 3.48
N SER A 26 40.94 7.24 4.09
CA SER A 26 41.15 5.83 3.80
C SER A 26 39.90 5.09 4.31
N PRO A 27 39.15 4.36 3.48
CA PRO A 27 38.13 3.46 4.00
C PRO A 27 38.82 2.47 4.95
N ASP A 28 38.21 2.23 6.11
CA ASP A 28 38.72 1.23 7.05
C ASP A 28 38.98 -0.08 6.30
N VAL A 29 40.16 -0.67 6.55
CA VAL A 29 40.50 -2.00 6.02
C VAL A 29 39.36 -2.94 6.42
N PRO A 30 38.75 -3.70 5.49
CA PRO A 30 37.71 -4.66 5.83
C PRO A 30 38.24 -5.62 6.89
N THR A 31 37.74 -5.49 8.12
CA THR A 31 38.09 -6.44 9.17
C THR A 31 37.30 -7.71 8.90
N ASN A 32 37.96 -8.86 9.03
CA ASN A 32 37.26 -10.13 8.95
C ASN A 32 36.27 -10.20 10.13
N GLU A 33 34.98 -10.00 9.88
CA GLU A 33 33.95 -9.93 10.93
C GLU A 33 33.87 -11.19 11.78
N LYS A 34 34.32 -12.35 11.28
CA LYS A 34 34.47 -13.57 12.10
C LYS A 34 35.46 -13.42 13.26
N LYS A 35 36.39 -12.46 13.21
CA LYS A 35 37.34 -12.13 14.29
C LYS A 35 36.83 -11.04 15.24
N ASN A 36 35.72 -10.36 14.90
CA ASN A 36 35.12 -9.28 15.69
C ASN A 36 33.74 -9.64 16.30
N LYS A 37 33.21 -10.84 16.04
CA LYS A 37 32.05 -11.35 16.78
C LYS A 37 32.44 -11.58 18.24
N LEU A 38 31.82 -10.84 19.16
CA LEU A 38 32.03 -10.98 20.60
C LEU A 38 31.09 -12.02 21.25
N HIS A 39 30.45 -12.85 20.42
CA HIS A 39 29.67 -14.02 20.80
C HIS A 39 29.98 -15.19 19.86
N GLU A 40 29.73 -16.41 20.33
CA GLU A 40 29.81 -17.63 19.50
C GLU A 40 28.70 -17.67 18.45
N ASP A 41 28.81 -18.55 17.44
CA ASP A 41 27.69 -18.82 16.54
C ASP A 41 26.74 -19.86 17.18
N PRO A 42 25.42 -19.59 17.22
CA PRO A 42 24.45 -20.54 17.73
C PRO A 42 24.31 -21.74 16.80
N VAL A 43 24.30 -22.96 17.36
CA VAL A 43 24.05 -24.20 16.60
C VAL A 43 22.67 -24.80 16.88
N LYS A 44 22.00 -24.30 17.93
CA LYS A 44 20.69 -24.75 18.38
C LYS A 44 19.85 -23.58 18.84
N ALA A 45 18.58 -23.60 18.47
CA ALA A 45 17.56 -22.63 18.81
C ALA A 45 16.31 -23.34 19.33
N VAL A 46 15.88 -23.01 20.54
CA VAL A 46 14.69 -23.57 21.19
C VAL A 46 13.64 -22.48 21.30
N PHE A 47 12.53 -22.65 20.58
CA PHE A 47 11.38 -21.75 20.59
C PHE A 47 10.30 -22.34 21.49
N THR A 48 9.99 -21.67 22.59
CA THR A 48 8.96 -22.08 23.54
C THR A 48 7.79 -21.11 23.47
N LEU A 49 6.59 -21.63 23.23
CA LEU A 49 5.36 -20.86 23.19
C LEU A 49 4.39 -21.35 24.28
N GLN A 50 4.19 -20.52 25.31
CA GLN A 50 3.33 -20.82 26.46
C GLN A 50 2.01 -20.04 26.38
N GLU A 51 0.88 -20.75 26.41
CA GLU A 51 -0.44 -20.14 26.49
C GLU A 51 -0.69 -19.56 27.89
N GLY A 52 -1.30 -18.38 27.97
CA GLY A 52 -1.71 -17.77 29.23
C GLY A 52 -2.60 -16.55 29.03
N LYS A 53 -2.56 -15.64 30.01
CA LYS A 53 -3.30 -14.38 30.01
C LYS A 53 -2.44 -13.26 30.59
N LEU A 54 -2.77 -12.03 30.23
CA LEU A 54 -2.28 -10.84 30.93
C LEU A 54 -3.25 -10.44 32.04
N ASP A 55 -2.72 -9.92 33.15
CA ASP A 55 -3.52 -9.38 34.25
C ASP A 55 -4.44 -8.22 33.79
N ASP A 56 -3.93 -7.40 32.87
CA ASP A 56 -4.67 -6.34 32.18
C ASP A 56 -4.37 -6.40 30.68
N LEU A 57 -5.32 -6.95 29.92
CA LEU A 57 -5.21 -7.08 28.47
C LEU A 57 -5.14 -5.72 27.76
N GLY A 58 -5.74 -4.66 28.35
CA GLY A 58 -5.69 -3.30 27.80
C GLY A 58 -4.27 -2.75 27.69
N LYS A 59 -3.33 -3.32 28.46
CA LYS A 59 -1.90 -2.96 28.41
C LYS A 59 -1.09 -3.73 27.38
N PHE A 60 -1.70 -4.62 26.59
CA PHE A 60 -0.97 -5.30 25.52
C PHE A 60 -0.32 -4.31 24.55
N ASP A 61 -0.96 -3.17 24.26
CA ASP A 61 -0.40 -2.14 23.39
C ASP A 61 0.45 -1.09 24.13
N SER A 62 0.60 -1.22 25.46
CA SER A 62 1.26 -0.26 26.34
C SER A 62 2.37 -0.93 27.14
N ASP A 63 3.38 -1.45 26.44
CA ASP A 63 4.58 -2.06 27.01
C ASP A 63 4.30 -3.21 28.00
N PRO A 64 3.70 -4.32 27.53
CA PRO A 64 3.34 -5.42 28.40
C PRO A 64 4.61 -6.13 28.92
N ARG A 65 4.54 -6.61 30.17
CA ARG A 65 5.67 -7.24 30.88
C ARG A 65 5.41 -8.72 31.13
N MET A 66 6.48 -9.50 31.16
CA MET A 66 6.42 -10.92 31.53
C MET A 66 5.91 -11.12 32.96
N ALA A 67 6.20 -10.21 33.88
CA ALA A 67 5.68 -10.26 35.25
C ALA A 67 4.15 -10.21 35.35
N ASN A 68 3.47 -9.63 34.35
CA ASN A 68 1.99 -9.53 34.30
C ASN A 68 1.36 -10.67 33.49
N PHE A 69 2.16 -11.63 33.03
CA PHE A 69 1.71 -12.80 32.29
C PHE A 69 1.55 -13.98 33.25
N THR A 70 0.35 -14.53 33.30
CA THR A 70 0.06 -15.76 34.03
C THR A 70 -0.12 -16.91 33.05
N ALA A 71 0.75 -17.92 33.13
CA ALA A 71 0.64 -19.13 32.32
C ALA A 71 -0.66 -19.89 32.64
N SER A 72 -1.29 -20.43 31.60
CA SER A 72 -2.40 -21.38 31.74
C SER A 72 -1.90 -22.79 32.10
N SER A 73 -2.81 -23.70 32.41
CA SER A 73 -2.50 -25.12 32.59
C SER A 73 -2.16 -25.85 31.27
N THR A 74 -2.36 -25.21 30.11
CA THR A 74 -1.98 -25.77 28.81
C THR A 74 -0.45 -25.89 28.72
N PRO A 75 0.11 -27.09 28.42
CA PRO A 75 1.56 -27.26 28.30
C PRO A 75 2.19 -26.36 27.22
N ALA A 76 3.40 -25.88 27.50
CA ALA A 76 4.19 -25.13 26.52
C ALA A 76 4.47 -25.96 25.26
N GLN A 77 4.39 -25.32 24.10
CA GLN A 77 4.83 -25.92 22.84
C GLN A 77 6.29 -25.58 22.59
N VAL A 78 7.11 -26.58 22.27
CA VAL A 78 8.55 -26.40 22.07
C VAL A 78 8.95 -26.87 20.68
N VAL A 79 9.51 -25.97 19.87
CA VAL A 79 10.09 -26.28 18.56
C VAL A 79 11.60 -26.05 18.63
N VAL A 80 12.38 -27.06 18.28
CA VAL A 80 13.84 -27.03 18.31
C VAL A 80 14.36 -27.05 16.88
N TRP A 81 15.20 -26.06 16.57
CA TRP A 81 15.99 -25.99 15.35
C TRP A 81 17.46 -26.21 15.69
N GLU A 82 18.16 -27.01 14.90
CA GLU A 82 19.59 -27.30 15.08
C GLU A 82 20.31 -27.34 13.72
N THR A 83 21.61 -27.08 13.73
CA THR A 83 22.50 -27.42 12.62
C THR A 83 23.13 -28.80 12.87
N THR A 84 23.37 -29.56 11.81
CA THR A 84 24.06 -30.86 11.87
C THR A 84 25.16 -30.90 10.82
N ALA A 85 26.12 -31.82 10.95
CA ALA A 85 27.24 -31.92 10.01
C ALA A 85 26.83 -32.03 8.53
N ALA A 86 25.66 -32.64 8.25
CA ALA A 86 25.16 -32.84 6.89
C ALA A 86 24.16 -31.78 6.41
N ARG A 87 23.63 -30.93 7.31
CA ARG A 87 22.53 -30.01 7.00
C ARG A 87 22.60 -28.77 7.86
N GLY A 88 22.40 -27.60 7.25
CA GLY A 88 22.18 -26.34 7.97
C GLY A 88 20.94 -26.38 8.86
N TRP A 89 20.47 -25.22 9.30
CA TRP A 89 19.32 -25.10 10.21
C TRP A 89 18.12 -25.94 9.76
N HIS A 90 17.65 -26.85 10.62
CA HIS A 90 16.43 -27.64 10.42
C HIS A 90 15.80 -28.04 11.76
N VAL A 91 14.53 -28.44 11.73
CA VAL A 91 13.78 -28.88 12.92
C VAL A 91 14.24 -30.27 13.39
N THR A 92 14.54 -30.41 14.68
CA THR A 92 14.89 -31.70 15.33
C THR A 92 13.91 -32.14 16.42
N SER A 93 13.01 -31.26 16.85
CA SER A 93 11.91 -31.62 17.78
C SER A 93 10.77 -32.40 17.11
N LEU A 94 9.99 -33.11 17.93
CA LEU A 94 8.75 -33.76 17.49
C LEU A 94 7.72 -32.75 16.97
N ALA A 95 7.51 -31.65 17.72
CA ALA A 95 6.68 -30.55 17.24
C ALA A 95 7.43 -29.78 16.15
N LYS A 96 6.77 -29.61 15.00
CA LYS A 96 7.34 -28.91 13.84
C LYS A 96 6.88 -27.47 13.70
N GLY A 97 6.00 -27.01 14.58
CA GLY A 97 5.34 -25.71 14.54
C GLY A 97 4.41 -25.52 15.72
N PHE A 98 3.67 -24.42 15.74
CA PHE A 98 2.74 -24.05 16.80
C PHE A 98 1.28 -24.17 16.38
N LYS A 99 0.45 -24.63 17.29
CA LYS A 99 -1.02 -24.61 17.19
C LYS A 99 -1.57 -23.64 18.22
N VAL A 100 -2.31 -22.63 17.80
CA VAL A 100 -2.60 -21.47 18.65
C VAL A 100 -4.05 -21.04 18.54
N LYS A 101 -4.57 -20.44 19.60
CA LYS A 101 -5.92 -19.90 19.67
C LYS A 101 -6.02 -18.52 19.04
N ASN A 102 -7.10 -18.30 18.31
CA ASN A 102 -7.45 -17.00 17.75
C ASN A 102 -8.11 -16.11 18.81
N VAL A 103 -7.84 -14.80 18.76
CA VAL A 103 -8.39 -13.85 19.73
C VAL A 103 -9.87 -13.52 19.52
N LYS A 104 -10.47 -13.89 18.38
CA LYS A 104 -11.90 -13.65 18.15
C LYS A 104 -12.73 -14.57 19.05
N ASP A 105 -12.36 -15.84 19.12
CA ASP A 105 -13.02 -16.84 19.95
C ASP A 105 -12.42 -16.87 21.37
N ASN A 106 -11.15 -16.47 21.53
CA ASN A 106 -10.42 -16.49 22.79
C ASN A 106 -9.80 -15.12 23.11
N PRO A 107 -10.60 -14.06 23.37
CA PRO A 107 -10.12 -12.68 23.47
C PRO A 107 -9.04 -12.45 24.52
N ASN A 108 -9.09 -13.20 25.62
CA ASN A 108 -8.17 -13.05 26.75
C ASN A 108 -6.87 -13.86 26.60
N VAL A 109 -6.75 -14.68 25.56
CA VAL A 109 -5.57 -15.52 25.36
C VAL A 109 -4.41 -14.68 24.84
N VAL A 110 -3.25 -14.84 25.49
CA VAL A 110 -1.96 -14.31 25.10
C VAL A 110 -0.95 -15.46 25.16
N TYR A 111 0.03 -15.46 24.26
CA TYR A 111 1.12 -16.42 24.26
C TYR A 111 2.43 -15.76 24.64
N ALA A 112 3.18 -16.33 25.58
CA ALA A 112 4.56 -15.95 25.83
C ALA A 112 5.50 -16.75 24.92
N LEU A 113 6.22 -16.06 24.04
CA LEU A 113 7.29 -16.64 23.23
C LEU A 113 8.63 -16.41 23.92
N ARG A 114 9.40 -17.49 24.09
CA ARG A 114 10.78 -17.46 24.56
C ARG A 114 11.71 -18.16 23.57
N ILE A 115 12.89 -17.58 23.37
CA ILE A 115 13.93 -18.12 22.49
C ILE A 115 15.20 -18.38 23.32
N ASP A 116 15.66 -19.63 23.33
CA ASP A 116 16.95 -20.01 23.93
C ASP A 116 17.92 -20.49 22.85
N TYR A 117 19.11 -19.90 22.80
CA TYR A 117 20.20 -20.32 21.92
C TYR A 117 21.26 -21.10 22.69
N TYR A 118 21.86 -22.08 22.02
CA TYR A 118 22.96 -22.88 22.55
C TYR A 118 24.12 -22.94 21.58
N ASN A 119 25.33 -22.89 22.15
CA ASN A 119 26.59 -23.04 21.42
C ASN A 119 26.87 -24.53 21.09
N ALA A 120 27.99 -24.79 20.40
CA ALA A 120 28.39 -26.13 20.00
C ALA A 120 28.66 -27.11 21.18
N LYS A 121 28.86 -26.58 22.39
CA LYS A 121 29.04 -27.38 23.62
C LYS A 121 27.71 -27.70 24.31
N GLY A 122 26.59 -27.16 23.81
CA GLY A 122 25.27 -27.30 24.42
C GLY A 122 25.02 -26.33 25.58
N GLU A 123 25.82 -25.26 25.71
CA GLU A 123 25.67 -24.25 26.76
C GLU A 123 24.76 -23.11 26.26
N LYS A 124 23.86 -22.62 27.13
CA LYS A 124 22.97 -21.50 26.80
C LYS A 124 23.80 -20.24 26.62
N MET A 125 23.60 -19.55 25.50
CA MET A 125 24.48 -18.45 25.08
C MET A 125 23.77 -17.08 24.92
N ASN A 126 22.47 -16.98 25.20
CA ASN A 126 21.71 -15.72 25.06
C ASN A 126 22.41 -14.52 25.73
N GLN A 127 23.09 -14.75 26.86
CA GLN A 127 23.80 -13.71 27.60
C GLN A 127 24.91 -13.04 26.77
N GLN A 128 25.55 -13.78 25.86
CA GLN A 128 26.58 -13.22 24.98
C GLN A 128 26.03 -12.15 24.03
N PHE A 129 24.74 -12.20 23.69
CA PHE A 129 24.07 -11.17 22.88
C PHE A 129 23.70 -9.92 23.69
N TYR A 130 23.86 -9.94 25.01
CA TYR A 130 23.62 -8.82 25.91
C TYR A 130 24.92 -8.15 26.38
N ASP A 131 26.00 -8.90 26.45
CA ASP A 131 27.27 -8.43 26.99
C ASP A 131 28.10 -7.73 25.91
N LEU A 132 29.13 -6.99 26.35
CA LEU A 132 30.10 -6.33 25.46
C LEU A 132 29.46 -5.46 24.36
N GLY A 133 28.29 -4.88 24.63
CA GLY A 133 27.56 -4.01 23.72
C GLY A 133 26.86 -4.72 22.55
N GLN A 134 26.79 -6.06 22.55
CA GLN A 134 26.13 -6.83 21.49
C GLN A 134 24.64 -6.51 21.39
N ASP A 135 24.02 -6.08 22.48
CA ASP A 135 22.61 -5.68 22.54
C ASP A 135 22.32 -4.46 21.65
N LYS A 136 23.31 -3.61 21.37
CA LYS A 136 23.15 -2.41 20.54
C LYS A 136 23.07 -2.71 19.04
N ILE A 137 23.46 -3.90 18.62
CA ILE A 137 23.54 -4.31 17.21
C ILE A 137 22.73 -5.55 16.89
N HIS A 138 22.14 -6.21 17.89
CA HIS A 138 21.29 -7.39 17.70
C HIS A 138 19.82 -7.13 18.01
N GLN A 139 18.92 -7.70 17.19
CA GLN A 139 17.48 -7.70 17.44
C GLN A 139 16.79 -8.82 16.66
N HIS A 140 15.84 -9.51 17.29
CA HIS A 140 14.95 -10.42 16.59
C HIS A 140 13.82 -9.67 15.89
N PHE A 141 13.55 -10.06 14.65
CA PHE A 141 12.35 -9.69 13.91
C PHE A 141 11.46 -10.92 13.72
N PHE A 142 10.15 -10.68 13.81
CA PHE A 142 9.09 -11.66 13.70
C PHE A 142 8.23 -11.31 12.49
N SER A 143 8.49 -11.98 11.37
CA SER A 143 8.03 -11.55 10.05
C SER A 143 7.21 -12.62 9.34
N MET A 144 6.37 -12.17 8.42
CA MET A 144 5.67 -13.04 7.46
C MET A 144 6.10 -12.65 6.05
N TYR A 145 6.25 -13.64 5.17
CA TYR A 145 6.48 -13.43 3.75
C TYR A 145 5.28 -13.95 2.95
N ARG A 146 4.91 -13.27 1.87
CA ARG A 146 3.87 -13.69 0.92
C ARG A 146 4.40 -13.62 -0.50
N GLU A 147 3.81 -14.40 -1.40
CA GLU A 147 4.09 -14.30 -2.84
C GLU A 147 3.75 -12.88 -3.32
N PHE A 148 4.65 -12.30 -4.09
CA PHE A 148 4.56 -10.98 -4.66
C PHE A 148 5.06 -11.02 -6.11
N GLU A 149 4.42 -10.27 -7.00
CA GLU A 149 4.80 -10.16 -8.40
C GLU A 149 5.17 -8.71 -8.72
N PHE A 150 6.37 -8.52 -9.27
CA PHE A 150 6.86 -7.21 -9.69
C PHE A 150 7.70 -7.36 -10.95
N GLY A 151 7.44 -6.50 -11.96
CA GLY A 151 8.17 -6.57 -13.23
C GLY A 151 8.01 -7.92 -13.98
N GLY A 152 6.91 -8.65 -13.76
CA GLY A 152 6.67 -9.97 -14.36
C GLY A 152 7.42 -11.13 -13.70
N SER A 153 8.09 -10.90 -12.56
CA SER A 153 8.76 -11.95 -11.78
C SER A 153 8.06 -12.17 -10.45
N LYS A 154 7.88 -13.44 -10.06
CA LYS A 154 7.30 -13.84 -8.78
C LYS A 154 8.39 -14.14 -7.75
N GLY A 155 8.17 -13.69 -6.53
CA GLY A 155 9.06 -13.95 -5.40
C GLY A 155 8.34 -13.84 -4.06
N MET A 156 9.03 -14.14 -2.97
CA MET A 156 8.51 -13.95 -1.62
C MET A 156 8.93 -12.58 -1.10
N ALA A 157 7.98 -11.73 -0.74
CA ALA A 157 8.24 -10.42 -0.15
C ALA A 157 7.76 -10.37 1.30
N ARG A 158 8.49 -9.64 2.15
CA ARG A 158 8.13 -9.39 3.55
C ARG A 158 6.83 -8.58 3.60
N VAL A 159 5.91 -8.96 4.47
CA VAL A 159 4.67 -8.22 4.72
C VAL A 159 4.97 -7.04 5.65
N THR A 160 5.03 -5.84 5.10
CA THR A 160 5.32 -4.59 5.83
C THR A 160 4.08 -3.82 6.27
N ASP A 161 2.88 -4.26 5.85
CA ASP A 161 1.61 -3.72 6.32
C ASP A 161 1.13 -4.55 7.52
N LYS A 162 1.19 -3.96 8.72
CA LYS A 162 0.80 -4.64 9.98
C LYS A 162 -0.61 -5.22 9.91
N SER A 163 -1.54 -4.56 9.23
CA SER A 163 -2.93 -5.02 9.12
C SER A 163 -3.05 -6.37 8.39
N LYS A 164 -2.04 -6.74 7.59
CA LYS A 164 -1.96 -7.99 6.82
C LYS A 164 -1.37 -9.18 7.61
N LEU A 165 -0.85 -8.95 8.81
CA LEU A 165 -0.27 -10.00 9.64
C LEU A 165 -1.37 -10.80 10.37
N PRO A 166 -1.24 -12.14 10.49
CA PRO A 166 -2.15 -12.97 11.27
C PRO A 166 -1.86 -12.97 12.77
N PHE A 167 -0.88 -12.20 13.22
CA PHE A 167 -0.46 -12.10 14.61
C PHE A 167 -0.05 -10.68 14.97
N ASP A 168 -0.05 -10.39 16.27
CA ASP A 168 0.58 -9.22 16.85
C ASP A 168 1.60 -9.65 17.92
N TYR A 169 2.68 -8.90 18.06
CA TYR A 169 3.81 -9.23 18.93
C TYR A 169 4.30 -7.99 19.70
N ARG A 170 4.64 -8.15 20.97
CA ARG A 170 5.28 -7.13 21.78
C ARG A 170 6.53 -7.71 22.42
N TYR A 171 7.63 -6.99 22.31
CA TYR A 171 8.85 -7.32 23.05
C TYR A 171 8.57 -7.20 24.54
N ALA A 172 8.95 -8.21 25.30
CA ALA A 172 8.81 -8.25 26.75
C ALA A 172 10.14 -8.57 27.43
N ASP A 173 11.26 -8.33 26.75
CA ASP A 173 12.60 -8.59 27.28
C ASP A 173 12.83 -7.84 28.59
N GLU A 174 13.32 -8.56 29.61
CA GLU A 174 13.80 -8.00 30.87
C GLU A 174 15.24 -8.43 31.13
N ARG A 175 16.08 -7.49 31.60
CA ARG A 175 17.47 -7.75 31.99
C ARG A 175 17.71 -7.21 33.38
N ASN A 176 18.10 -8.08 34.31
CA ASN A 176 18.36 -7.71 35.72
C ASN A 176 17.18 -6.91 36.36
N GLY A 177 15.94 -7.27 36.03
CA GLY A 177 14.73 -6.59 36.49
C GLY A 177 14.39 -5.28 35.77
N VAL A 178 15.17 -4.88 34.76
CA VAL A 178 14.92 -3.70 33.92
C VAL A 178 14.21 -4.12 32.64
N PHE A 179 13.06 -3.50 32.37
CA PHE A 179 12.30 -3.72 31.14
C PHE A 179 12.99 -3.07 29.95
N MET A 180 13.24 -3.85 28.90
CA MET A 180 13.98 -3.43 27.71
C MET A 180 13.12 -3.36 26.45
N GLY A 181 11.90 -3.92 26.48
CA GLY A 181 11.08 -4.18 25.30
C GLY A 181 10.79 -2.95 24.42
N LYS A 182 10.72 -1.75 25.02
CA LYS A 182 10.44 -0.51 24.28
C LYS A 182 11.69 0.28 23.86
N ASP A 183 12.79 0.17 24.60
CA ASP A 183 13.96 1.05 24.45
C ASP A 183 15.15 0.36 23.80
N ASN A 184 15.31 -0.95 24.04
CA ASN A 184 16.45 -1.72 23.56
C ASN A 184 16.10 -3.23 23.45
N PRO A 185 15.03 -3.61 22.73
CA PRO A 185 14.57 -4.99 22.68
C PRO A 185 15.57 -5.91 22.00
N MET A 186 15.66 -7.14 22.51
CA MET A 186 16.40 -8.23 21.86
C MET A 186 15.46 -9.21 21.18
N GLY A 187 14.27 -9.43 21.74
CA GLY A 187 13.28 -10.41 21.31
C GLY A 187 13.60 -11.84 21.72
N PHE A 188 14.33 -12.03 22.82
CA PHE A 188 14.41 -13.33 23.46
C PHE A 188 13.13 -13.69 24.21
N GLU A 189 12.40 -12.68 24.68
CA GLU A 189 11.09 -12.84 25.31
C GLU A 189 10.08 -11.84 24.75
N GLY A 190 8.84 -12.31 24.54
CA GLY A 190 7.76 -11.46 24.09
C GLY A 190 6.39 -12.09 24.16
N LEU A 191 5.38 -11.26 23.92
CA LEU A 191 3.97 -11.61 24.06
C LEU A 191 3.27 -11.53 22.70
N MET A 192 2.55 -12.59 22.36
CA MET A 192 1.93 -12.83 21.07
C MET A 192 0.43 -13.01 21.17
N ARG A 193 -0.29 -12.50 20.18
CA ARG A 193 -1.72 -12.73 19.97
C ARG A 193 -1.97 -13.07 18.50
N PHE A 194 -2.89 -14.00 18.23
CA PHE A 194 -3.20 -14.43 16.86
C PHE A 194 -4.56 -13.89 16.44
N VAL A 195 -4.56 -13.00 15.45
CA VAL A 195 -5.69 -12.11 15.13
C VAL A 195 -6.51 -12.55 13.92
N ARG A 196 -6.08 -13.61 13.23
CA ARG A 196 -6.78 -14.17 12.05
C ARG A 196 -7.12 -15.66 12.29
N PRO A 197 -8.39 -15.99 12.59
CA PRO A 197 -8.81 -17.38 12.78
C PRO A 197 -8.49 -18.25 11.57
N GLY A 198 -8.04 -19.47 11.84
CA GLY A 198 -7.77 -20.53 10.86
C GLY A 198 -6.66 -20.26 9.83
N GLU A 199 -5.92 -19.16 9.95
CA GLU A 199 -4.78 -18.91 9.08
C GLU A 199 -3.67 -19.94 9.36
N ARG A 200 -3.10 -20.50 8.28
CA ARG A 200 -1.85 -21.26 8.33
C ARG A 200 -0.76 -20.43 7.69
N PHE A 201 0.30 -20.15 8.43
CA PHE A 201 1.40 -19.33 7.94
C PHE A 201 2.76 -19.79 8.49
N SER A 202 3.83 -19.27 7.92
CA SER A 202 5.18 -19.44 8.49
C SER A 202 5.62 -18.14 9.15
N LEU A 203 5.82 -18.18 10.46
CA LEU A 203 6.47 -17.13 11.22
C LEU A 203 7.98 -17.21 10.98
N SER A 204 8.54 -16.22 10.28
CA SER A 204 9.99 -16.05 10.15
C SER A 204 10.51 -15.42 11.43
N VAL A 205 11.38 -16.12 12.15
CA VAL A 205 12.12 -15.57 13.30
C VAL A 205 13.55 -15.32 12.85
N GLU A 206 13.96 -14.06 12.90
CA GLU A 206 15.16 -13.57 12.24
C GLU A 206 16.01 -12.77 13.22
N LEU A 207 17.24 -13.22 13.50
CA LEU A 207 18.18 -12.48 14.33
C LEU A 207 19.04 -11.59 13.43
N LEU A 208 18.80 -10.28 13.49
CA LEU A 208 19.61 -9.28 12.81
C LEU A 208 20.90 -9.05 13.58
N HIS A 209 22.00 -8.94 12.85
CA HIS A 209 23.28 -8.37 13.26
C HIS A 209 23.52 -7.10 12.43
N ALA A 210 23.32 -5.93 13.05
CA ALA A 210 23.45 -4.65 12.39
C ALA A 210 24.93 -4.23 12.28
N ALA A 211 25.31 -3.66 11.12
CA ALA A 211 26.70 -3.25 10.88
C ALA A 211 27.23 -2.17 11.84
N LYS A 212 26.35 -1.34 12.42
CA LYS A 212 26.72 -0.25 13.33
C LYS A 212 25.80 -0.12 14.53
N SER A 213 24.49 -0.16 14.29
CA SER A 213 23.46 0.10 15.28
C SER A 213 22.16 -0.55 14.81
N LYS A 214 21.38 -1.10 15.74
CA LYS A 214 20.03 -1.65 15.44
C LYS A 214 18.95 -0.58 15.30
N PHE A 215 19.28 0.68 15.57
CA PHE A 215 18.39 1.81 15.34
C PHE A 215 18.49 2.25 13.87
N GLY A 216 17.37 2.66 13.26
CA GLY A 216 17.37 3.21 11.91
C GLY A 216 18.08 4.57 11.84
N ASP A 217 18.22 5.13 10.63
CA ASP A 217 18.90 6.42 10.39
C ASP A 217 18.29 7.61 11.16
N ASN A 218 17.02 7.49 11.55
CA ASN A 218 16.30 8.45 12.40
C ASN A 218 16.49 8.21 13.90
N ASN A 219 17.43 7.33 14.28
CA ASN A 219 17.70 6.87 15.64
C ASN A 219 16.49 6.24 16.35
N LYS A 220 15.54 5.65 15.60
CA LYS A 220 14.37 4.95 16.14
C LYS A 220 14.48 3.44 15.96
N LEU A 221 13.89 2.70 16.90
CA LEU A 221 13.72 1.26 16.77
C LEU A 221 12.76 0.92 15.63
N SER A 222 13.06 -0.17 14.96
CA SER A 222 12.17 -0.74 13.96
C SER A 222 11.05 -1.53 14.64
N PRO A 223 9.82 -1.53 14.09
CA PRO A 223 8.79 -2.43 14.56
C PRO A 223 9.19 -3.89 14.32
N PHE A 224 8.66 -4.81 15.14
CA PHE A 224 9.07 -6.23 15.15
C PHE A 224 8.95 -6.94 13.79
N TYR A 225 8.10 -6.45 12.88
CA TYR A 225 7.79 -7.09 11.60
C TYR A 225 8.46 -6.40 10.40
N ALA A 226 9.03 -5.20 10.57
CA ALA A 226 9.57 -4.41 9.47
C ALA A 226 10.83 -3.65 9.90
N PRO A 227 12.02 -4.26 9.75
CA PRO A 227 13.30 -3.58 9.96
C PRO A 227 13.43 -2.36 9.03
N ALA A 228 14.08 -1.30 9.50
CA ALA A 228 14.39 -0.13 8.71
C ALA A 228 15.29 -0.49 7.51
N ASN A 229 15.15 0.23 6.39
CA ASN A 229 15.85 -0.07 5.14
C ASN A 229 17.37 -0.16 5.31
N VAL A 230 17.97 0.75 6.11
CA VAL A 230 19.41 0.73 6.39
C VAL A 230 19.85 -0.60 7.03
N LEU A 231 19.05 -1.14 7.95
CA LEU A 231 19.33 -2.40 8.64
C LEU A 231 19.26 -3.59 7.67
N VAL A 232 18.26 -3.61 6.79
CA VAL A 232 18.12 -4.67 5.78
C VAL A 232 19.24 -4.61 4.73
N SER A 233 19.70 -3.41 4.38
CA SER A 233 20.73 -3.22 3.35
C SER A 233 22.16 -3.46 3.81
N THR A 234 22.44 -3.26 5.10
CA THR A 234 23.81 -3.31 5.65
C THR A 234 24.01 -4.41 6.68
N GLY A 235 22.96 -4.86 7.36
CA GLY A 235 23.03 -5.88 8.39
C GLY A 235 23.12 -7.30 7.82
N GLN A 236 23.65 -8.21 8.63
CA GLN A 236 23.65 -9.64 8.38
C GLN A 236 22.56 -10.33 9.20
N TRP A 237 22.13 -11.50 8.75
CA TRP A 237 21.14 -12.31 9.46
C TRP A 237 21.83 -13.53 10.05
N ASP A 238 22.14 -13.49 11.34
CA ASP A 238 22.82 -14.59 12.03
C ASP A 238 21.92 -15.84 12.10
N ILE A 239 20.59 -15.62 12.17
CA ILE A 239 19.59 -16.69 12.16
C ILE A 239 18.40 -16.27 11.31
N VAL A 240 17.92 -17.19 10.47
CA VAL A 240 16.61 -17.12 9.82
C VAL A 240 15.96 -18.50 9.90
N VAL A 241 14.93 -18.65 10.74
CA VAL A 241 14.14 -19.88 10.82
C VAL A 241 12.67 -19.61 10.55
N LYS A 242 11.98 -20.62 10.03
CA LYS A 242 10.55 -20.51 9.67
C LYS A 242 9.75 -21.48 10.52
N LEU A 243 8.94 -20.96 11.44
CA LEU A 243 8.07 -21.73 12.31
C LEU A 243 6.66 -21.77 11.69
N PRO A 244 6.16 -22.95 11.23
CA PRO A 244 4.77 -23.12 10.89
C PRO A 244 3.87 -22.77 12.08
N VAL A 245 2.81 -22.00 11.83
CA VAL A 245 1.78 -21.68 12.80
C VAL A 245 0.42 -22.03 12.20
N GLU A 246 -0.37 -22.77 12.96
CA GLU A 246 -1.76 -23.09 12.67
C GLU A 246 -2.63 -22.40 13.73
N VAL A 247 -3.37 -21.38 13.30
CA VAL A 247 -4.35 -20.71 14.17
C VAL A 247 -5.64 -21.53 14.15
N ASP A 248 -6.26 -21.75 15.30
CA ASP A 248 -7.55 -22.44 15.40
C ASP A 248 -8.72 -21.60 14.83
N GLY A 249 -9.89 -22.22 14.80
CA GLY A 249 -11.06 -21.69 14.10
C GLY A 249 -11.05 -22.05 12.62
N ALA A 250 -12.18 -21.82 11.95
CA ALA A 250 -12.20 -21.94 10.50
C ALA A 250 -11.34 -20.81 9.91
N PRO A 251 -10.48 -21.06 8.90
CA PRO A 251 -9.92 -19.98 8.11
C PRO A 251 -11.08 -19.12 7.67
N ALA A 252 -10.90 -17.80 7.58
CA ALA A 252 -11.83 -16.98 6.83
C ALA A 252 -12.06 -17.72 5.51
N LYS A 253 -13.26 -18.28 5.30
CA LYS A 253 -13.47 -19.22 4.21
C LYS A 253 -13.03 -18.51 2.95
N ALA A 254 -12.18 -19.14 2.15
CA ALA A 254 -11.71 -18.58 0.89
C ALA A 254 -12.84 -18.23 -0.11
N ASN A 255 -14.10 -18.54 0.24
CA ASN A 255 -15.31 -18.26 -0.53
C ASN A 255 -16.42 -17.54 0.25
N GLU A 256 -16.21 -17.05 1.48
CA GLU A 256 -17.17 -16.07 2.02
C GLU A 256 -16.87 -14.74 1.36
N VAL A 257 -17.64 -14.47 0.29
CA VAL A 257 -17.74 -13.14 -0.33
C VAL A 257 -18.02 -12.17 0.82
N PRO A 258 -17.09 -11.23 1.13
CA PRO A 258 -17.37 -10.16 2.07
C PRO A 258 -18.75 -9.58 1.77
N LYS A 259 -19.60 -9.54 2.79
CA LYS A 259 -20.99 -9.12 2.66
C LYS A 259 -21.31 -8.01 3.64
N LEU A 260 -22.18 -7.11 3.24
CA LEU A 260 -22.81 -6.11 4.09
C LEU A 260 -24.29 -6.49 4.20
N GLY A 261 -24.72 -7.07 5.32
CA GLY A 261 -26.03 -7.72 5.39
C GLY A 261 -26.21 -8.77 4.29
N ASP A 262 -27.21 -8.58 3.42
CA ASP A 262 -27.53 -9.45 2.26
C ASP A 262 -26.90 -8.99 0.93
N PHE A 263 -26.09 -7.93 0.98
CA PHE A 263 -25.32 -7.44 -0.14
C PHE A 263 -23.97 -8.17 -0.21
N ALA A 264 -23.83 -9.09 -1.17
CA ALA A 264 -22.65 -9.92 -1.36
C ALA A 264 -22.16 -9.87 -2.83
N PRO A 265 -21.57 -8.75 -3.27
CA PRO A 265 -21.11 -8.61 -4.65
C PRO A 265 -19.81 -9.37 -4.86
N THR A 266 -19.63 -9.97 -6.04
CA THR A 266 -18.36 -10.56 -6.47
C THR A 266 -17.65 -9.72 -7.53
N LYS A 267 -18.33 -8.72 -8.09
CA LYS A 267 -17.78 -7.81 -9.10
C LYS A 267 -18.20 -6.38 -8.83
N ALA A 268 -17.28 -5.43 -9.03
CA ALA A 268 -17.55 -4.01 -9.04
C ALA A 268 -17.10 -3.41 -10.38
N VAL A 269 -17.88 -2.49 -10.92
CA VAL A 269 -17.54 -1.72 -12.11
C VAL A 269 -17.54 -0.24 -11.71
N VAL A 270 -16.40 0.41 -11.89
CA VAL A 270 -16.21 1.84 -11.61
C VAL A 270 -15.94 2.53 -12.94
N VAL A 271 -16.75 3.53 -13.28
CA VAL A 271 -16.60 4.28 -14.52
C VAL A 271 -16.28 5.74 -14.20
N PHE A 272 -15.23 6.29 -14.81
CA PHE A 272 -14.86 7.70 -14.73
C PHE A 272 -15.15 8.41 -16.06
N TYR A 273 -15.68 9.62 -15.95
CA TYR A 273 -16.04 10.49 -17.08
C TYR A 273 -15.44 11.88 -16.90
N GLU A 274 -14.69 12.38 -17.88
CA GLU A 274 -14.30 13.79 -17.91
C GLU A 274 -15.52 14.65 -18.28
N GLY A 275 -15.81 15.70 -17.51
CA GLY A 275 -16.96 16.57 -17.76
C GLY A 275 -16.90 17.91 -17.06
N HIS A 276 -17.98 18.67 -17.17
CA HIS A 276 -18.13 19.95 -16.50
C HIS A 276 -19.57 20.15 -16.00
N LEU A 277 -19.76 21.26 -15.27
CA LEU A 277 -21.00 21.57 -14.57
C LEU A 277 -21.63 22.85 -15.14
N HIS A 278 -22.95 22.85 -15.30
CA HIS A 278 -23.77 24.08 -15.45
C HIS A 278 -24.51 24.45 -14.16
N GLY A 279 -24.12 23.83 -13.05
CA GLY A 279 -24.71 23.93 -11.71
C GLY A 279 -24.29 22.70 -10.89
N THR A 280 -24.45 22.74 -9.57
CA THR A 280 -23.93 21.70 -8.65
C THR A 280 -24.31 20.27 -9.06
N PHE A 281 -25.51 20.04 -9.58
CA PHE A 281 -25.96 18.71 -10.01
C PHE A 281 -26.14 18.58 -11.54
N ALA A 282 -25.81 19.63 -12.29
CA ALA A 282 -25.96 19.67 -13.75
C ALA A 282 -24.66 19.26 -14.44
N PHE A 283 -24.17 18.06 -14.12
CA PHE A 283 -23.01 17.46 -14.77
C PHE A 283 -23.38 16.90 -16.13
N HIS A 284 -22.48 17.11 -17.08
CA HIS A 284 -22.43 16.30 -18.29
C HIS A 284 -21.00 16.05 -18.73
N GLN A 285 -20.83 14.92 -19.40
CA GLN A 285 -19.57 14.52 -19.99
C GLN A 285 -19.17 15.48 -21.12
N ASN A 286 -17.89 15.85 -21.16
CA ASN A 286 -17.34 16.65 -22.23
C ASN A 286 -17.40 15.88 -23.56
N PRO A 287 -17.84 16.50 -24.66
CA PRO A 287 -17.58 15.95 -25.97
C PRO A 287 -16.12 16.23 -26.35
N HIS A 288 -15.51 15.29 -27.06
CA HIS A 288 -14.16 15.43 -27.57
C HIS A 288 -14.13 15.21 -29.07
N SER A 289 -13.13 15.80 -29.72
CA SER A 289 -12.83 15.53 -31.12
C SER A 289 -12.56 14.04 -31.30
N LYS A 290 -13.05 13.43 -32.38
CA LYS A 290 -12.85 11.99 -32.66
C LYS A 290 -11.38 11.63 -32.90
N GLN A 291 -10.56 12.64 -33.19
CA GLN A 291 -9.13 12.52 -33.40
C GLN A 291 -8.34 12.46 -32.09
N ASN A 292 -8.90 12.96 -30.97
CA ASN A 292 -8.31 12.81 -29.65
C ASN A 292 -8.48 11.38 -29.15
N LYS A 293 -7.37 10.73 -28.82
CA LYS A 293 -7.35 9.35 -28.30
C LYS A 293 -7.16 9.33 -26.79
N TYR A 294 -6.57 10.37 -26.22
CA TYR A 294 -6.12 10.37 -24.82
C TYR A 294 -6.74 11.51 -24.01
N LEU A 295 -6.79 12.74 -24.55
CA LEU A 295 -7.54 13.82 -23.91
C LEU A 295 -9.03 13.49 -23.92
N GLY A 296 -9.68 13.55 -22.75
CA GLY A 296 -11.07 13.15 -22.60
C GLY A 296 -11.31 11.65 -22.47
N ALA A 297 -10.26 10.87 -22.17
CA ALA A 297 -10.41 9.43 -21.97
C ALA A 297 -11.33 9.11 -20.79
N ASN A 298 -12.32 8.26 -21.05
CA ASN A 298 -13.13 7.65 -20.00
C ASN A 298 -12.51 6.31 -19.58
N TYR A 299 -12.69 5.95 -18.32
CA TYR A 299 -12.16 4.70 -17.77
C TYR A 299 -13.29 3.84 -17.26
N LYS A 300 -13.40 2.60 -17.76
CA LYS A 300 -14.28 1.57 -17.20
C LYS A 300 -13.42 0.49 -16.57
N LEU A 301 -13.35 0.51 -15.25
CA LEU A 301 -12.56 -0.46 -14.47
C LEU A 301 -13.46 -1.55 -13.91
N VAL A 302 -13.03 -2.79 -14.04
CA VAL A 302 -13.70 -3.96 -13.47
C VAL A 302 -12.84 -4.52 -12.34
N TYR A 303 -13.43 -4.74 -11.19
CA TYR A 303 -12.79 -5.38 -10.04
C TYR A 303 -13.57 -6.63 -9.66
N GLU A 304 -12.84 -7.70 -9.34
CA GLU A 304 -13.40 -8.97 -8.90
C GLU A 304 -12.98 -9.26 -7.47
N LEU A 305 -13.94 -9.65 -6.65
CA LEU A 305 -13.71 -9.97 -5.24
C LEU A 305 -13.22 -11.41 -5.14
N ARG A 306 -11.92 -11.57 -4.86
CA ARG A 306 -11.27 -12.88 -4.74
C ARG A 306 -10.51 -12.95 -3.43
N ASN A 307 -10.78 -13.99 -2.62
CA ASN A 307 -10.14 -14.20 -1.32
C ASN A 307 -10.22 -12.97 -0.39
N GLY A 308 -11.39 -12.33 -0.33
CA GLY A 308 -11.63 -11.15 0.51
C GLY A 308 -10.94 -9.86 0.05
N GLN A 309 -10.46 -9.79 -1.19
CA GLN A 309 -9.81 -8.61 -1.76
C GLN A 309 -10.32 -8.32 -3.16
N TRP A 310 -10.55 -7.04 -3.46
CA TRP A 310 -10.82 -6.60 -4.83
C TRP A 310 -9.55 -6.66 -5.65
N ARG A 311 -9.59 -7.40 -6.76
CA ARG A 311 -8.51 -7.48 -7.73
C ARG A 311 -8.97 -6.87 -9.05
N PRO A 312 -8.15 -6.04 -9.71
CA PRO A 312 -8.50 -5.55 -11.04
C PRO A 312 -8.61 -6.74 -12.00
N ALA A 313 -9.61 -6.72 -12.87
CA ALA A 313 -9.72 -7.70 -13.95
C ALA A 313 -8.63 -7.46 -15.01
N ASP A 314 -8.31 -8.51 -15.76
CA ASP A 314 -7.39 -8.42 -16.89
C ASP A 314 -7.92 -7.41 -17.91
N GLY A 315 -7.04 -6.53 -18.38
CA GLY A 315 -7.39 -5.46 -19.33
C GLY A 315 -7.82 -4.13 -18.69
N ASN A 316 -7.96 -4.04 -17.36
CA ASN A 316 -8.08 -2.73 -16.70
C ASN A 316 -6.89 -1.82 -17.09
N ALA A 317 -7.18 -0.52 -17.24
CA ALA A 317 -6.11 0.47 -17.34
C ALA A 317 -5.22 0.39 -16.10
N LYS A 318 -3.89 0.39 -16.31
CA LYS A 318 -2.91 0.32 -15.21
C LYS A 318 -2.99 1.54 -14.28
N THR A 319 -3.35 2.68 -14.85
CA THR A 319 -3.53 3.96 -14.17
C THR A 319 -4.71 4.70 -14.81
N VAL A 320 -5.52 5.36 -13.99
CA VAL A 320 -6.53 6.32 -14.45
C VAL A 320 -5.87 7.69 -14.57
N ASN A 321 -5.69 8.19 -15.79
CA ASN A 321 -5.11 9.51 -16.03
C ASN A 321 -6.24 10.55 -16.08
N LEU A 322 -6.24 11.49 -15.14
CA LEU A 322 -7.28 12.50 -14.99
C LEU A 322 -6.70 13.91 -15.11
N ILE A 323 -7.57 14.87 -15.38
CA ILE A 323 -7.22 16.30 -15.39
C ILE A 323 -7.68 16.93 -14.08
N GLY A 324 -6.78 17.68 -13.46
CA GLY A 324 -7.07 18.49 -12.28
C GLY A 324 -7.69 19.82 -12.66
N SER A 325 -8.32 20.49 -11.71
CA SER A 325 -8.86 21.81 -11.94
C SER A 325 -8.84 22.60 -10.64
N LYS A 326 -7.73 23.31 -10.41
CA LYS A 326 -7.60 24.21 -9.26
C LYS A 326 -8.75 25.23 -9.18
N ASN A 327 -9.20 25.71 -10.35
CA ASN A 327 -10.26 26.70 -10.49
C ASN A 327 -11.67 26.07 -10.67
N LYS A 328 -11.79 24.74 -10.55
CA LYS A 328 -13.05 23.97 -10.66
C LYS A 328 -13.80 24.14 -11.99
N TYR A 329 -13.10 24.42 -13.09
CA TYR A 329 -13.67 24.47 -14.44
C TYR A 329 -14.06 23.09 -14.99
N CYS A 330 -13.36 22.05 -14.54
CA CYS A 330 -13.61 20.66 -14.94
C CYS A 330 -13.76 19.77 -13.71
N VAL A 331 -14.55 18.72 -13.86
CA VAL A 331 -14.76 17.69 -12.84
C VAL A 331 -14.72 16.30 -13.47
N THR A 332 -14.46 15.28 -12.66
CA THR A 332 -14.51 13.88 -13.09
C THR A 332 -15.73 13.20 -12.50
N GLY A 333 -16.74 12.91 -13.31
CA GLY A 333 -17.88 12.10 -12.91
C GLY A 333 -17.46 10.66 -12.62
N VAL A 334 -18.06 10.04 -11.61
CA VAL A 334 -17.88 8.62 -11.28
C VAL A 334 -19.23 7.94 -11.13
N ALA A 335 -19.31 6.70 -11.61
CA ALA A 335 -20.44 5.81 -11.38
C ALA A 335 -19.95 4.42 -10.95
N ILE A 336 -20.58 3.85 -9.93
CA ILE A 336 -20.24 2.55 -9.35
C ILE A 336 -21.42 1.60 -9.49
N ARG A 337 -21.15 0.39 -9.98
CA ARG A 337 -22.10 -0.71 -10.06
C ARG A 337 -21.51 -1.97 -9.46
N TYR A 338 -22.33 -2.77 -8.81
CA TYR A 338 -21.97 -4.02 -8.15
C TYR A 338 -22.79 -5.18 -8.71
N TYR A 339 -22.14 -6.33 -8.86
CA TYR A 339 -22.77 -7.53 -9.40
C TYR A 339 -22.46 -8.75 -8.54
N ASP A 340 -23.42 -9.67 -8.48
CA ASP A 340 -23.25 -10.96 -7.80
C ASP A 340 -22.48 -11.99 -8.65
N SER A 341 -22.32 -13.21 -8.11
CA SER A 341 -21.64 -14.32 -8.75
C SER A 341 -22.30 -14.81 -10.05
N HIS A 342 -23.57 -14.49 -10.27
CA HIS A 342 -24.32 -14.82 -11.48
C HIS A 342 -24.28 -13.67 -12.50
N GLY A 343 -23.66 -12.54 -12.15
CA GLY A 343 -23.58 -11.36 -12.99
C GLY A 343 -24.80 -10.45 -12.94
N ASN A 344 -25.72 -10.64 -11.98
CA ASN A 344 -26.86 -9.75 -11.78
C ASN A 344 -26.41 -8.44 -11.14
N ASP A 345 -26.94 -7.29 -11.59
CA ASP A 345 -26.71 -6.00 -10.94
C ASP A 345 -27.43 -5.99 -9.57
N VAL A 346 -26.64 -6.01 -8.50
CA VAL A 346 -27.13 -6.01 -7.11
C VAL A 346 -26.95 -4.65 -6.44
N THR A 347 -26.58 -3.62 -7.20
CA THR A 347 -26.35 -2.26 -6.67
C THR A 347 -27.60 -1.72 -5.95
N GLY A 348 -28.79 -2.03 -6.47
CA GLY A 348 -30.06 -1.58 -5.90
C GLY A 348 -30.31 -2.04 -4.46
N LYS A 349 -29.65 -3.11 -4.00
CA LYS A 349 -29.73 -3.56 -2.59
C LYS A 349 -29.14 -2.55 -1.60
N LEU A 350 -28.25 -1.66 -2.06
CA LEU A 350 -27.72 -0.56 -1.25
C LEU A 350 -28.72 0.60 -1.13
N MET A 351 -29.83 0.54 -1.87
CA MET A 351 -30.80 1.62 -2.02
C MET A 351 -32.22 1.22 -1.61
N SER A 352 -32.47 -0.07 -1.34
CA SER A 352 -33.78 -0.62 -0.97
C SER A 352 -33.89 -0.85 0.54
N ASP A 353 -35.12 -1.03 1.02
CA ASP A 353 -35.42 -1.53 2.38
C ASP A 353 -34.77 -0.71 3.53
N GLY A 354 -34.49 0.58 3.29
CA GLY A 354 -33.86 1.48 4.25
C GLY A 354 -32.34 1.33 4.37
N GLU A 355 -31.71 0.49 3.54
CA GLU A 355 -30.25 0.32 3.50
C GLU A 355 -29.53 1.57 2.98
N ASP A 356 -30.21 2.40 2.18
CA ASP A 356 -29.73 3.71 1.74
C ASP A 356 -29.34 4.59 2.94
N ARG A 357 -30.07 4.52 4.06
CA ARG A 357 -29.76 5.26 5.28
C ARG A 357 -28.56 4.71 6.07
N ARG A 358 -28.07 3.53 5.71
CA ARG A 358 -27.00 2.82 6.41
C ARG A 358 -25.73 2.73 5.58
N CYS A 359 -25.85 2.75 4.26
CA CYS A 359 -24.73 2.61 3.34
C CYS A 359 -24.13 3.94 2.91
N GLN A 360 -22.80 4.00 2.84
CA GLN A 360 -22.05 5.14 2.31
C GLN A 360 -20.71 4.69 1.74
N HIS A 361 -20.38 5.19 0.55
CA HIS A 361 -19.03 5.13 -0.01
C HIS A 361 -18.21 6.29 0.53
N PHE A 362 -17.01 5.98 1.02
CA PHE A 362 -15.97 6.94 1.30
C PHE A 362 -14.90 6.87 0.23
N PHE A 363 -14.36 8.04 -0.10
CA PHE A 363 -13.30 8.21 -1.07
C PHE A 363 -12.12 8.85 -0.36
N THR A 364 -11.01 8.11 -0.23
CA THR A 364 -9.80 8.60 0.42
C THR A 364 -8.60 8.43 -0.48
N VAL A 365 -7.63 9.34 -0.43
CA VAL A 365 -6.38 9.22 -1.20
C VAL A 365 -5.22 8.77 -0.31
N SER A 366 -4.32 7.94 -0.85
CA SER A 366 -3.08 7.51 -0.18
C SER A 366 -1.90 7.56 -1.14
N ASP A 367 -0.70 7.57 -0.59
CA ASP A 367 0.57 7.53 -1.33
C ASP A 367 0.65 8.63 -2.40
N ILE A 368 0.29 9.86 -2.01
CA ILE A 368 0.36 11.02 -2.89
C ILE A 368 1.82 11.38 -3.14
N GLU A 369 2.22 11.33 -4.40
CA GLU A 369 3.56 11.64 -4.85
C GLU A 369 3.52 12.54 -6.09
N PRO A 370 4.55 13.36 -6.34
CA PRO A 370 4.70 14.07 -7.59
C PRO A 370 4.71 13.12 -8.81
N SER A 371 3.96 13.47 -9.87
CA SER A 371 4.15 12.88 -11.20
C SER A 371 5.14 13.72 -12.02
N TYR A 372 5.25 13.44 -13.32
CA TYR A 372 6.02 14.28 -14.24
C TYR A 372 5.64 15.77 -14.08
N GLY A 373 6.62 16.67 -14.03
CA GLY A 373 6.41 18.11 -13.82
C GLY A 373 5.97 18.51 -12.40
N GLY A 374 5.59 17.54 -11.56
CA GLY A 374 5.03 17.79 -10.23
C GLY A 374 6.06 18.13 -9.18
N LYS A 375 5.60 18.80 -8.13
CA LYS A 375 6.37 19.09 -6.91
C LYS A 375 5.58 18.66 -5.69
N LYS A 376 6.27 18.43 -4.57
CA LYS A 376 5.59 18.14 -3.30
C LYS A 376 4.95 19.41 -2.74
N GLU A 377 3.73 19.29 -2.24
CA GLU A 377 2.95 20.38 -1.66
C GLU A 377 2.44 20.03 -0.26
N LYS A 378 2.14 21.05 0.54
CA LYS A 378 1.57 20.84 1.89
C LYS A 378 0.20 20.17 1.87
N THR A 379 -0.53 20.32 0.76
CA THR A 379 -1.85 19.73 0.55
C THR A 379 -1.78 18.32 -0.03
N ASP A 380 -0.59 17.70 -0.17
CA ASP A 380 -0.44 16.30 -0.57
C ASP A 380 -0.79 15.35 0.58
N VAL A 381 -2.02 15.47 1.08
CA VAL A 381 -2.60 14.70 2.17
C VAL A 381 -4.08 14.45 1.88
N ASN A 382 -4.65 13.38 2.44
CA ASN A 382 -6.07 13.09 2.29
C ASN A 382 -6.95 14.20 2.88
N GLY A 383 -7.67 14.92 2.02
CA GLY A 383 -8.64 15.92 2.45
C GLY A 383 -9.04 16.93 1.37
N PRO A 384 -9.93 17.87 1.72
CA PRO A 384 -10.57 18.81 0.78
C PRO A 384 -9.60 19.85 0.20
N GLY A 385 -8.39 19.97 0.76
CA GLY A 385 -7.33 20.78 0.17
C GLY A 385 -6.66 20.13 -1.05
N PHE A 386 -6.80 18.81 -1.21
CA PHE A 386 -6.26 18.03 -2.33
C PHE A 386 -7.34 17.76 -3.37
N PHE A 387 -8.51 17.28 -2.94
CA PHE A 387 -9.62 16.90 -3.81
C PHE A 387 -10.96 17.06 -3.11
N ASP A 388 -11.99 17.33 -3.91
CA ASP A 388 -13.38 17.48 -3.48
C ASP A 388 -14.24 16.35 -4.09
N TYR A 389 -15.37 16.04 -3.47
CA TYR A 389 -16.34 15.09 -4.01
C TYR A 389 -17.77 15.50 -3.65
N VAL A 390 -18.64 15.50 -4.64
CA VAL A 390 -20.07 15.76 -4.49
C VAL A 390 -20.85 14.51 -4.83
N TYR A 391 -21.70 14.08 -3.90
CA TYR A 391 -22.63 12.97 -4.10
C TYR A 391 -23.78 13.41 -5.01
N CYS A 392 -24.03 12.63 -6.06
CA CYS A 392 -25.09 12.87 -7.03
C CYS A 392 -26.01 11.64 -7.19
N ASP A 393 -26.18 10.88 -6.10
CA ASP A 393 -27.14 9.78 -6.07
C ASP A 393 -28.55 10.27 -6.41
N THR A 394 -29.34 9.40 -7.02
CA THR A 394 -30.71 9.69 -7.49
C THR A 394 -31.72 8.73 -6.89
N THR A 395 -33.00 9.10 -6.91
CA THR A 395 -34.12 8.19 -6.70
C THR A 395 -35.09 8.27 -7.89
N PRO A 396 -35.34 7.16 -8.62
CA PRO A 396 -34.69 5.86 -8.51
C PRO A 396 -33.17 5.91 -8.81
N TRP A 397 -32.40 5.04 -8.15
CA TRP A 397 -30.93 5.07 -8.16
C TRP A 397 -30.31 4.75 -9.51
N ASP A 398 -30.99 3.97 -10.34
CA ASP A 398 -30.52 3.53 -11.65
C ASP A 398 -30.86 4.51 -12.78
N LYS A 399 -31.59 5.59 -12.47
CA LYS A 399 -32.08 6.60 -13.41
C LYS A 399 -31.32 7.92 -13.33
N SER A 400 -31.29 8.66 -14.42
CA SER A 400 -30.67 9.98 -14.50
C SER A 400 -31.66 11.09 -14.15
N ASN A 401 -31.19 12.21 -13.62
CA ASN A 401 -32.01 13.40 -13.50
C ASN A 401 -32.35 13.97 -14.88
N LYS A 402 -31.37 14.04 -15.79
CA LYS A 402 -31.53 14.70 -17.09
C LYS A 402 -32.57 14.05 -18.01
N PHE A 403 -32.53 12.72 -18.17
CA PHE A 403 -33.37 12.01 -19.14
C PHE A 403 -34.60 11.37 -18.52
N ASP A 404 -34.49 10.94 -17.26
CA ASP A 404 -35.57 10.20 -16.58
C ASP A 404 -36.33 11.06 -15.55
N GLY A 405 -35.86 12.26 -15.26
CA GLY A 405 -36.45 13.13 -14.23
C GLY A 405 -36.23 12.64 -12.80
N ALA A 406 -35.25 11.76 -12.56
CA ALA A 406 -34.95 11.23 -11.24
C ALA A 406 -34.51 12.35 -10.27
N LYS A 407 -34.89 12.25 -9.00
CA LYS A 407 -34.57 13.30 -8.01
C LYS A 407 -33.22 13.04 -7.37
N PHE A 408 -32.39 14.06 -7.24
CA PHE A 408 -31.14 13.97 -6.48
C PHE A 408 -31.41 13.75 -4.98
N THR A 409 -30.63 12.86 -4.39
CA THR A 409 -30.65 12.55 -2.95
C THR A 409 -29.29 12.67 -2.29
N GLY A 410 -28.19 12.76 -3.07
CA GLY A 410 -26.83 12.62 -2.56
C GLY A 410 -26.41 13.62 -1.48
N ASP A 411 -26.94 14.85 -1.50
CA ASP A 411 -26.66 15.87 -0.48
C ASP A 411 -27.34 15.57 0.87
N LYS A 412 -28.55 15.00 0.82
CA LYS A 412 -29.36 14.66 2.01
C LYS A 412 -29.09 13.25 2.52
N ASN A 413 -28.71 12.35 1.61
CA ASN A 413 -28.56 10.93 1.86
C ASN A 413 -27.42 10.36 0.99
N PRO A 414 -26.15 10.62 1.36
CA PRO A 414 -24.99 10.26 0.54
C PRO A 414 -24.75 8.76 0.55
N VAL A 415 -24.99 8.07 -0.57
CA VAL A 415 -24.61 6.65 -0.73
C VAL A 415 -23.33 6.55 -1.54
N GLY A 416 -23.16 7.34 -2.60
CA GLY A 416 -21.94 7.43 -3.42
C GLY A 416 -21.87 6.40 -4.55
N LEU A 417 -23.02 6.01 -5.10
CA LEU A 417 -23.09 5.27 -6.36
C LEU A 417 -22.79 6.16 -7.56
N LYS A 418 -23.14 7.45 -7.45
CA LYS A 418 -22.85 8.48 -8.46
C LYS A 418 -22.38 9.76 -7.77
N GLY A 419 -21.48 10.46 -8.44
CA GLY A 419 -21.00 11.77 -7.98
C GLY A 419 -19.83 12.22 -8.83
N TYR A 420 -19.20 13.33 -8.47
CA TYR A 420 -18.03 13.81 -9.20
C TYR A 420 -16.91 14.27 -8.28
N PHE A 421 -15.69 14.04 -8.72
CA PHE A 421 -14.47 14.55 -8.10
C PHE A 421 -14.05 15.88 -8.71
N THR A 422 -13.50 16.76 -7.89
CA THR A 422 -12.67 17.87 -8.35
C THR A 422 -11.29 17.72 -7.74
N PHE A 423 -10.27 17.40 -8.55
CA PHE A 423 -8.89 17.35 -8.07
C PHE A 423 -8.30 18.76 -8.12
N LEU A 424 -7.95 19.32 -6.96
CA LEU A 424 -7.47 20.71 -6.83
C LEU A 424 -5.95 20.82 -7.02
N ARG A 425 -5.28 19.69 -7.20
CA ARG A 425 -3.84 19.57 -7.43
C ARG A 425 -3.58 18.64 -8.60
N SER A 426 -2.70 19.12 -9.48
CA SER A 426 -2.28 18.45 -10.69
C SER A 426 -0.81 18.06 -10.60
N HIS A 427 -0.37 17.25 -11.55
CA HIS A 427 0.94 16.60 -11.54
C HIS A 427 1.17 15.72 -10.29
N LYS A 428 0.17 14.88 -9.97
CA LYS A 428 0.16 14.00 -8.80
C LYS A 428 -0.23 12.58 -9.18
N ARG A 429 0.48 11.61 -8.63
CA ARG A 429 0.06 10.19 -8.62
C ARG A 429 -0.34 9.78 -7.21
N PHE A 430 -1.34 8.93 -7.07
CA PHE A 430 -1.83 8.44 -5.78
C PHE A 430 -2.74 7.22 -5.99
N PHE A 431 -3.13 6.58 -4.89
CA PHE A 431 -4.24 5.62 -4.89
C PHE A 431 -5.53 6.31 -4.44
N LEU A 432 -6.56 6.28 -5.29
CA LEU A 432 -7.93 6.57 -4.88
C LEU A 432 -8.53 5.30 -4.27
N ASN A 433 -8.84 5.36 -2.98
CA ASN A 433 -9.41 4.27 -2.22
C ASN A 433 -10.93 4.47 -2.11
N ILE A 434 -11.70 3.55 -2.68
CA ILE A 434 -13.16 3.48 -2.54
C ILE A 434 -13.48 2.49 -1.43
N LYS A 435 -14.19 2.94 -0.40
CA LYS A 435 -14.54 2.15 0.79
C LYS A 435 -16.04 2.19 1.02
N LEU A 436 -16.71 1.04 0.91
CA LEU A 436 -18.15 0.94 1.15
C LEU A 436 -18.40 0.48 2.59
N MET A 437 -19.09 1.34 3.34
CA MET A 437 -19.51 1.11 4.73
C MET A 437 -20.99 0.77 4.79
N ARG A 438 -21.38 -0.05 5.77
CA ARG A 438 -22.76 -0.19 6.24
C ARG A 438 -22.81 0.04 7.75
N ALA A 439 -23.49 1.10 8.16
CA ALA A 439 -23.70 1.43 9.56
C ALA A 439 -24.67 0.43 10.22
N LYS A 440 -24.49 0.13 11.50
CA LYS A 440 -25.37 -0.70 12.35
C LYS A 440 -26.71 -0.02 12.62
N VAL A 441 -26.69 1.31 12.65
CA VAL A 441 -27.85 2.20 12.73
C VAL A 441 -27.86 3.08 11.46
N ALA A 442 -28.38 4.31 11.54
CA ALA A 442 -28.30 5.26 10.43
C ALA A 442 -26.92 5.93 10.35
N LYS A 443 -26.42 6.18 9.14
CA LYS A 443 -25.12 6.84 8.88
C LYS A 443 -25.07 8.30 9.32
N ASP A 444 -26.23 8.91 9.56
CA ASP A 444 -26.44 10.28 10.03
C ASP A 444 -26.90 10.34 11.51
N ALA A 445 -26.78 9.25 12.27
CA ALA A 445 -27.25 9.18 13.66
C ALA A 445 -26.60 10.24 14.59
N GLU A 446 -25.45 10.79 14.21
CA GLU A 446 -24.76 11.90 14.91
C GLU A 446 -25.19 13.28 14.37
N GLY A 447 -26.34 13.37 13.69
CA GLY A 447 -26.97 14.60 13.19
C GLY A 447 -26.69 14.90 11.72
N LYS A 448 -25.58 14.45 11.17
CA LYS A 448 -25.26 14.54 9.72
C LYS A 448 -24.38 13.37 9.28
N ALA A 449 -24.48 13.02 8.00
CA ALA A 449 -23.58 12.05 7.40
C ALA A 449 -22.12 12.56 7.42
N SER A 450 -21.18 11.62 7.52
CA SER A 450 -19.76 11.94 7.55
C SER A 450 -19.26 12.44 6.19
N PRO A 451 -18.26 13.33 6.16
CA PRO A 451 -17.68 13.80 4.92
C PRO A 451 -17.06 12.64 4.13
N PHE A 452 -17.07 12.73 2.80
CA PHE A 452 -16.66 11.65 1.90
C PHE A 452 -15.25 11.10 2.14
N TYR A 453 -14.34 11.90 2.71
CA TYR A 453 -12.94 11.54 2.91
C TYR A 453 -12.59 11.14 4.35
N ALA A 454 -13.52 11.25 5.30
CA ALA A 454 -13.22 11.06 6.72
C ALA A 454 -14.38 10.40 7.47
N PRO A 455 -14.47 9.05 7.46
CA PRO A 455 -15.34 8.34 8.39
C PRO A 455 -14.91 8.61 9.83
N THR A 456 -15.88 8.66 10.76
CA THR A 456 -15.59 8.89 12.18
C THR A 456 -14.81 7.73 12.79
N LYS A 457 -14.16 7.96 13.95
CA LYS A 457 -13.46 6.87 14.67
C LYS A 457 -14.40 5.72 15.03
N ARG A 458 -15.63 6.03 15.45
CA ARG A 458 -16.70 5.05 15.67
C ARG A 458 -16.97 4.26 14.39
N GLN A 459 -17.19 4.93 13.27
CA GLN A 459 -17.46 4.25 11.99
C GLN A 459 -16.35 3.29 11.56
N GLN A 460 -15.10 3.64 11.83
CA GLN A 460 -13.94 2.81 11.49
C GLN A 460 -13.83 1.54 12.36
N VAL A 461 -14.35 1.56 13.59
CA VAL A 461 -14.21 0.45 14.56
C VAL A 461 -15.48 -0.41 14.60
N ASP A 462 -16.65 0.21 14.56
CA ASP A 462 -17.90 -0.45 14.93
C ASP A 462 -18.70 -0.95 13.73
N GLU A 463 -18.50 -0.39 12.54
CA GLU A 463 -19.39 -0.61 11.39
C GLU A 463 -18.89 -1.71 10.45
N GLU A 464 -19.77 -2.19 9.58
CA GLU A 464 -19.43 -3.22 8.59
C GLU A 464 -18.80 -2.57 7.35
N TRP A 465 -17.73 -3.16 6.82
CA TRP A 465 -17.01 -2.63 5.67
C TRP A 465 -16.76 -3.70 4.61
N MET A 466 -16.97 -3.33 3.34
CA MET A 466 -16.39 -4.08 2.23
C MET A 466 -14.87 -3.84 2.19
N PRO A 467 -14.10 -4.79 1.63
CA PRO A 467 -12.70 -4.53 1.29
C PRO A 467 -12.57 -3.30 0.39
N THR A 468 -11.48 -2.57 0.55
CA THR A 468 -11.17 -1.37 -0.23
C THR A 468 -10.88 -1.71 -1.69
N ILE A 469 -11.45 -0.95 -2.62
CA ILE A 469 -10.98 -0.89 -4.01
C ILE A 469 -9.93 0.22 -4.09
N ALA A 470 -8.68 -0.12 -4.39
CA ALA A 470 -7.60 0.84 -4.60
C ALA A 470 -7.35 1.04 -6.10
N ILE A 471 -7.50 2.27 -6.58
CA ILE A 471 -7.37 2.65 -7.98
C ILE A 471 -6.13 3.54 -8.13
N PRO A 472 -5.11 3.15 -8.91
CA PRO A 472 -4.00 4.03 -9.23
C PRO A 472 -4.50 5.19 -10.11
N VAL A 473 -4.30 6.42 -9.65
CA VAL A 473 -4.71 7.65 -10.34
C VAL A 473 -3.48 8.51 -10.59
N ASN A 474 -3.44 9.15 -11.75
CA ASN A 474 -2.46 10.14 -12.13
C ASN A 474 -3.20 11.39 -12.63
N VAL A 475 -3.24 12.44 -11.81
CA VAL A 475 -3.75 13.74 -12.24
C VAL A 475 -2.60 14.43 -12.95
N TYR A 476 -2.52 14.25 -14.27
CA TYR A 476 -1.28 14.49 -15.03
C TYR A 476 -1.14 15.93 -15.55
N MET A 477 -2.21 16.73 -15.51
CA MET A 477 -2.19 18.13 -15.88
C MET A 477 -3.36 18.87 -15.23
N ASP A 478 -3.28 20.18 -15.13
CA ASP A 478 -4.42 21.04 -14.80
C ASP A 478 -5.23 21.39 -16.06
N TRP A 479 -6.51 21.72 -15.89
CA TRP A 479 -7.39 22.14 -16.97
C TRP A 479 -6.82 23.31 -17.78
N ASP A 480 -6.21 24.28 -17.11
CA ASP A 480 -5.61 25.47 -17.75
C ASP A 480 -4.31 25.12 -18.52
N GLU A 481 -3.87 23.86 -18.47
CA GLU A 481 -2.73 23.34 -19.23
C GLU A 481 -3.13 22.64 -20.54
N LYS A 482 -4.43 22.53 -20.85
CA LYS A 482 -4.92 22.01 -22.14
C LYS A 482 -4.69 22.98 -23.31
N GLU A 483 -4.39 24.24 -23.02
CA GLU A 483 -4.00 25.24 -24.00
C GLU A 483 -2.48 25.26 -24.17
N LEU A 484 -2.01 25.51 -25.39
CA LEU A 484 -0.59 25.73 -25.69
C LEU A 484 -0.40 27.16 -26.20
N ASP A 485 0.77 27.75 -25.96
CA ASP A 485 1.13 29.08 -26.46
C ASP A 485 1.46 29.05 -27.98
N ALA A 486 1.59 27.85 -28.56
CA ALA A 486 1.88 27.64 -29.98
C ALA A 486 0.76 28.14 -30.91
N ASP A 487 1.13 28.97 -31.89
CA ASP A 487 0.23 29.41 -32.95
C ASP A 487 0.10 28.34 -34.04
N PHE A 488 -0.84 27.43 -33.84
CA PHE A 488 -1.10 26.34 -34.78
C PHE A 488 -1.53 26.80 -36.19
N ASP A 489 -1.99 28.05 -36.38
CA ASP A 489 -2.44 28.52 -37.68
C ASP A 489 -1.28 28.96 -38.59
N SER A 490 -0.14 29.35 -38.01
CA SER A 490 1.07 29.75 -38.76
C SER A 490 2.12 28.65 -38.90
N MET A 491 1.94 27.51 -38.20
CA MET A 491 2.89 26.39 -38.21
C MET A 491 2.65 25.40 -39.35
N ASP A 492 3.72 24.97 -40.02
CA ASP A 492 3.69 23.79 -40.89
C ASP A 492 3.83 22.51 -40.06
N LEU A 493 2.68 21.96 -39.63
CA LEU A 493 2.60 20.72 -38.86
C LEU A 493 3.07 19.47 -39.63
N SER A 494 3.16 19.56 -40.95
CA SER A 494 3.66 18.47 -41.80
C SER A 494 5.18 18.46 -41.95
N SER A 495 5.85 19.56 -41.54
CA SER A 495 7.28 19.72 -41.70
C SER A 495 8.06 18.60 -40.97
N PRO A 496 9.02 17.93 -41.65
CA PRO A 496 9.91 16.99 -41.01
C PRO A 496 10.88 17.67 -40.03
N ALA A 497 11.09 18.99 -40.17
CA ALA A 497 11.93 19.78 -39.28
C ALA A 497 11.19 20.23 -38.01
N LEU A 498 9.85 20.11 -37.95
CA LEU A 498 9.10 20.37 -36.74
C LEU A 498 9.45 19.33 -35.68
N ASP A 499 10.15 19.76 -34.64
CA ASP A 499 10.57 18.91 -33.53
C ASP A 499 10.19 19.52 -32.19
N GLU A 500 10.46 18.82 -31.10
CA GLU A 500 10.15 19.30 -29.75
C GLU A 500 10.81 20.67 -29.44
N LYS A 501 12.02 20.94 -29.93
CA LYS A 501 12.75 22.18 -29.65
C LYS A 501 12.11 23.40 -30.32
N SER A 502 11.23 23.16 -31.28
CA SER A 502 10.45 24.21 -31.96
C SER A 502 9.36 24.82 -31.07
N PHE A 503 9.09 24.23 -29.89
CA PHE A 503 8.06 24.68 -28.95
C PHE A 503 8.67 25.36 -27.73
N SER A 504 7.90 26.24 -27.07
CA SER A 504 8.30 26.87 -25.81
C SER A 504 8.56 25.82 -24.72
N GLU A 505 9.35 26.14 -23.69
CA GLU A 505 9.59 25.21 -22.57
C GLU A 505 8.28 24.77 -21.91
N ARG A 506 7.37 25.72 -21.70
CA ARG A 506 6.04 25.47 -21.14
C ARG A 506 5.22 24.50 -21.99
N ASP A 507 5.18 24.69 -23.31
CA ASP A 507 4.42 23.79 -24.19
C ASP A 507 5.04 22.39 -24.23
N ARG A 508 6.37 22.31 -24.27
CA ARG A 508 7.08 21.03 -24.19
C ARG A 508 6.74 20.27 -22.91
N GLU A 509 6.76 20.94 -21.76
CA GLU A 509 6.41 20.33 -20.47
C GLU A 509 4.99 19.79 -20.46
N ARG A 510 4.01 20.55 -20.98
CA ARG A 510 2.60 20.14 -21.07
C ARG A 510 2.41 18.91 -21.95
N VAL A 511 3.01 18.93 -23.14
CA VAL A 511 2.99 17.79 -24.08
C VAL A 511 3.67 16.58 -23.43
N ARG A 512 4.83 16.76 -22.81
CA ARG A 512 5.58 15.69 -22.14
C ARG A 512 4.82 15.10 -20.96
N SER A 513 4.04 15.87 -20.23
CA SER A 513 3.21 15.35 -19.14
C SER A 513 2.13 14.40 -19.66
N LEU A 514 1.43 14.78 -20.75
CA LEU A 514 0.49 13.88 -21.44
C LEU A 514 1.20 12.63 -21.95
N MET A 515 2.34 12.79 -22.62
CA MET A 515 3.11 11.65 -23.12
C MET A 515 3.51 10.69 -22.00
N ASN A 516 3.94 11.21 -20.85
CA ASN A 516 4.30 10.40 -19.69
C ASN A 516 3.08 9.63 -19.14
N ALA A 517 1.93 10.29 -19.03
CA ALA A 517 0.70 9.69 -18.53
C ALA A 517 0.21 8.53 -19.40
N PHE A 518 0.32 8.65 -20.72
CA PHE A 518 -0.20 7.67 -21.68
C PHE A 518 0.87 6.79 -22.35
N GLY A 519 2.14 6.94 -21.97
CA GLY A 519 3.25 6.14 -22.48
C GLY A 519 3.59 6.41 -23.95
N LEU A 520 3.46 7.66 -24.41
CA LEU A 520 3.78 8.04 -25.79
C LEU A 520 5.28 8.30 -25.94
N ALA A 521 5.89 7.71 -26.97
CA ALA A 521 7.30 7.93 -27.29
C ALA A 521 7.53 9.11 -28.25
N ASP A 522 6.56 9.36 -29.15
CA ASP A 522 6.65 10.39 -30.18
C ASP A 522 6.03 11.72 -29.71
N PHE A 523 6.81 12.79 -29.78
CA PHE A 523 6.37 14.14 -29.40
C PHE A 523 5.26 14.65 -30.34
N LYS A 524 5.31 14.32 -31.63
CA LYS A 524 4.25 14.75 -32.58
C LYS A 524 2.92 14.10 -32.26
N ALA A 525 2.93 12.85 -31.79
CA ALA A 525 1.71 12.17 -31.31
C ALA A 525 1.12 12.86 -30.07
N GLY A 526 1.95 13.30 -29.13
CA GLY A 526 1.50 14.09 -27.98
C GLY A 526 0.97 15.46 -28.39
N LEU A 527 1.70 16.18 -29.24
CA LEU A 527 1.30 17.49 -29.76
C LEU A 527 -0.03 17.44 -30.51
N ALA A 528 -0.27 16.38 -31.29
CA ALA A 528 -1.51 16.19 -32.03
C ALA A 528 -2.75 16.18 -31.11
N GLU A 529 -2.65 15.65 -29.89
CA GLU A 529 -3.77 15.69 -28.94
C GLU A 529 -4.17 17.15 -28.59
N PHE A 530 -3.19 18.02 -28.36
CA PHE A 530 -3.46 19.43 -28.07
C PHE A 530 -4.01 20.16 -29.30
N PHE A 531 -3.44 19.91 -30.48
CA PHE A 531 -3.96 20.46 -31.73
C PHE A 531 -5.44 20.11 -31.94
N TRP A 532 -5.79 18.83 -31.83
CA TRP A 532 -7.18 18.38 -32.02
C TRP A 532 -8.11 18.83 -30.90
N ASN A 533 -7.61 19.02 -29.67
CA ASN A 533 -8.39 19.58 -28.58
C ASN A 533 -8.79 21.05 -28.87
N LEU A 534 -7.92 21.82 -29.54
CA LEU A 534 -8.16 23.24 -29.83
C LEU A 534 -8.86 23.47 -31.18
N LYS A 535 -8.52 22.69 -32.21
CA LYS A 535 -8.96 22.89 -33.61
C LYS A 535 -9.95 21.83 -34.09
N GLY A 536 -10.06 20.70 -33.39
CA GLY A 536 -10.93 19.61 -33.76
C GLY A 536 -12.40 19.93 -33.48
N SER A 537 -13.29 19.42 -34.34
CA SER A 537 -14.73 19.54 -34.11
C SER A 537 -15.20 18.46 -33.13
N ALA A 538 -15.78 18.86 -32.00
CA ALA A 538 -16.56 17.99 -31.15
C ALA A 538 -18.05 18.19 -31.47
N LYS A 539 -18.82 17.09 -31.58
CA LYS A 539 -20.28 17.20 -31.67
C LYS A 539 -20.84 17.26 -30.26
N HIS A 540 -21.42 18.40 -29.88
CA HIS A 540 -22.34 18.45 -28.74
C HIS A 540 -23.64 17.79 -29.16
N ASP A 541 -23.74 16.48 -28.98
CA ASP A 541 -25.01 15.79 -28.96
C ASP A 541 -25.28 15.31 -27.53
N ASN A 542 -26.55 15.13 -27.16
CA ASN A 542 -26.94 14.70 -25.81
C ASN A 542 -26.56 13.23 -25.52
N SER A 543 -25.57 12.65 -26.21
CA SER A 543 -25.23 11.23 -26.16
C SER A 543 -24.19 10.84 -25.11
N GLY A 544 -23.62 11.81 -24.38
CA GLY A 544 -22.68 11.59 -23.28
C GLY A 544 -23.32 11.13 -21.97
N PHE A 545 -22.50 10.89 -20.94
CA PHE A 545 -23.01 10.60 -19.58
C PHE A 545 -23.54 11.87 -18.89
N TRP A 546 -24.71 11.75 -18.26
CA TRP A 546 -25.37 12.78 -17.45
C TRP A 546 -25.79 12.18 -16.12
N PHE A 547 -25.83 12.99 -15.06
CA PHE A 547 -26.43 12.55 -13.80
C PHE A 547 -27.96 12.56 -13.81
#